data_AF-A0A164YE45-F1
#
_entry.id   AF-A0A164YE45-F1
#
_cell.length_a   1.000
_cell.length_b   1.000
_cell.length_c   1.000
_cell.angle_alpha   90.00
_cell.angle_beta   90.00
_cell.angle_gamma   90.00
#
_symmetry.space_group_name_H-M   'P 1'
#
loop_
_entity.id
_entity.type
_entity.pdbx_description
1 polymer ?
#
loop_
_entity_poly.entity_id
_entity_poly.type
_entity_poly.pdbx_seq_one_letter_code
_entity_poly.pdbx_strand_id
1 'polypeptide(L)'
;MMKSPLKECDQVHIDDVSSDDNGQDLSNYNFRTDGFHAAATNASLCLATGVRGGVDWMRKLAFRYRAIKEIYNRYRNSVGGLLSPAKREQWIQLRMEIESLTDNWLTLVTKCLELINSRLVDHCFRTYAL
;
A
#
# COMPACT_ATOMS: atom_id res chain seq x y z
N MET A 1 6.30 -2.19 -11.22
CA MET A 1 4.85 -2.10 -11.53
C MET A 1 4.14 -3.24 -10.80
N MET A 2 3.81 -3.05 -9.53
CA MET A 2 3.29 -4.11 -8.62
C MET A 2 1.76 -4.27 -8.67
N LYS A 3 1.04 -3.38 -9.40
CA LYS A 3 -0.43 -3.34 -9.43
C LYS A 3 -1.08 -4.45 -10.28
N SER A 4 -0.42 -4.90 -11.35
CA SER A 4 -1.03 -5.85 -12.30
C SER A 4 -1.45 -7.18 -11.63
N PRO A 5 -0.63 -7.78 -10.73
CA PRO A 5 -0.99 -9.06 -10.11
C PRO A 5 -1.95 -8.95 -8.91
N LEU A 6 -2.19 -7.76 -8.36
CA LEU A 6 -3.00 -7.61 -7.14
C LEU A 6 -4.47 -7.34 -7.45
N LYS A 7 -4.79 -6.86 -8.65
CA LYS A 7 -6.16 -6.50 -9.04
C LYS A 7 -7.16 -7.66 -8.91
N GLU A 8 -6.72 -8.89 -9.11
CA GLU A 8 -7.57 -10.09 -9.07
C GLU A 8 -7.56 -10.79 -7.70
N CYS A 9 -6.75 -10.29 -6.75
CA CYS A 9 -6.56 -10.84 -5.41
C CYS A 9 -6.53 -9.72 -4.37
N ASP A 10 -7.29 -8.65 -4.63
CA ASP A 10 -7.38 -7.47 -3.78
C ASP A 10 -8.00 -7.84 -2.43
N GLN A 11 -7.43 -7.32 -1.36
CA GLN A 11 -7.88 -7.53 0.02
C GLN A 11 -8.58 -6.27 0.51
N VAL A 12 -9.50 -6.45 1.46
CA VAL A 12 -10.25 -5.33 2.03
C VAL A 12 -9.33 -4.46 2.89
N HIS A 13 -8.42 -5.06 3.64
CA HIS A 13 -7.45 -4.38 4.48
C HIS A 13 -6.01 -4.79 4.18
N ILE A 14 -5.07 -3.85 4.35
CA ILE A 14 -3.63 -4.06 4.05
C ILE A 14 -3.00 -5.16 4.91
N ASP A 15 -3.59 -5.48 6.06
CA ASP A 15 -3.09 -6.44 7.04
C ASP A 15 -3.81 -7.80 7.02
N ASP A 16 -4.82 -8.00 6.16
CA ASP A 16 -5.64 -9.23 6.16
C ASP A 16 -4.85 -10.51 5.88
N VAL A 17 -3.73 -10.39 5.16
CA VAL A 17 -2.83 -11.51 4.79
C VAL A 17 -1.52 -11.51 5.58
N SER A 18 -1.41 -10.66 6.61
CA SER A 18 -0.16 -10.49 7.37
C SER A 18 0.25 -11.75 8.14
N SER A 19 -0.70 -12.62 8.48
CA SER A 19 -0.43 -13.90 9.17
C SER A 19 0.37 -14.90 8.34
N ASP A 20 0.32 -14.81 7.02
CA ASP A 20 1.05 -15.68 6.10
C ASP A 20 2.49 -15.18 5.82
N ASP A 21 2.81 -13.97 6.29
CA ASP A 21 4.15 -13.39 6.21
C ASP A 21 5.07 -13.99 7.28
N ASN A 22 6.33 -14.24 6.91
CA ASN A 22 7.35 -14.76 7.81
C ASN A 22 8.33 -13.69 8.31
N GLY A 23 8.11 -12.41 7.97
CA GLY A 23 8.93 -11.29 8.42
C GLY A 23 10.31 -11.19 7.76
N GLN A 24 10.57 -11.92 6.68
CA GLN A 24 11.86 -11.82 5.99
C GLN A 24 12.10 -10.41 5.42
N ASP A 25 13.36 -10.00 5.34
CA ASP A 25 13.72 -8.76 4.65
C ASP A 25 13.38 -8.86 3.16
N LEU A 26 12.66 -7.86 2.65
CA LEU A 26 12.23 -7.80 1.25
C LEU A 26 13.13 -6.90 0.40
N SER A 27 14.19 -6.30 0.97
CA SER A 27 15.07 -5.36 0.26
C SER A 27 15.73 -5.98 -0.98
N ASN A 28 16.05 -7.28 -0.92
CA ASN A 28 16.63 -8.05 -2.04
C ASN A 28 15.61 -8.99 -2.71
N TYR A 29 14.33 -8.94 -2.33
CA TYR A 29 13.32 -9.85 -2.85
C TYR A 29 12.87 -9.42 -4.25
N ASN A 30 13.02 -10.33 -5.23
CA ASN A 30 12.64 -10.03 -6.61
C ASN A 30 11.20 -10.48 -6.93
N PHE A 31 10.25 -9.57 -6.70
CA PHE A 31 8.83 -9.76 -7.01
C PHE A 31 8.50 -10.00 -8.49
N ARG A 32 9.45 -9.82 -9.41
CA ARG A 32 9.23 -10.05 -10.85
C ARG A 32 9.49 -11.51 -11.24
N THR A 33 10.31 -12.21 -10.47
CA THR A 33 10.78 -13.57 -10.78
C THR A 33 10.39 -14.60 -9.72
N ASP A 34 9.58 -14.20 -8.73
CA ASP A 34 9.11 -15.09 -7.65
C ASP A 34 8.03 -16.09 -8.08
N GLY A 35 7.61 -16.07 -9.35
CA GLY A 35 6.58 -16.95 -9.90
C GLY A 35 5.19 -16.68 -9.34
N PHE A 36 4.94 -15.51 -8.75
CA PHE A 36 3.60 -15.13 -8.34
C PHE A 36 2.74 -14.80 -9.56
N HIS A 37 1.63 -15.53 -9.73
CA HIS A 37 0.64 -15.26 -10.75
C HIS A 37 -0.70 -14.93 -10.11
N ALA A 38 -1.26 -13.79 -10.51
CA ALA A 38 -2.68 -13.51 -10.36
C ALA A 38 -3.43 -14.49 -11.25
N ALA A 39 -4.52 -15.05 -10.75
CA ALA A 39 -5.11 -16.27 -11.27
C ALA A 39 -5.37 -16.25 -12.79
N ALA A 40 -4.79 -17.20 -13.53
CA ALA A 40 -5.49 -17.71 -14.70
C ALA A 40 -6.65 -18.57 -14.19
N THR A 41 -7.86 -18.32 -14.69
CA THR A 41 -9.15 -18.90 -14.29
C THR A 41 -9.30 -20.42 -14.52
N ASN A 42 -8.22 -21.16 -14.77
CA ASN A 42 -8.28 -22.56 -15.16
C ASN A 42 -7.68 -23.41 -14.04
N ALA A 43 -8.56 -23.79 -13.12
CA ALA A 43 -8.26 -24.67 -12.00
C ALA A 43 -7.85 -26.07 -12.51
N SER A 44 -6.55 -26.37 -12.41
CA SER A 44 -6.09 -27.74 -12.23
C SER A 44 -5.64 -27.87 -10.79
N LEU A 45 -6.49 -28.50 -9.98
CA LEU A 45 -6.30 -28.80 -8.56
C LEU A 45 -5.28 -29.93 -8.42
N CYS A 46 -4.03 -29.67 -8.75
CA CYS A 46 -2.91 -30.55 -8.43
C CYS A 46 -2.11 -29.94 -7.28
N LEU A 47 -1.67 -30.79 -6.35
CA LEU A 47 -0.87 -30.51 -5.16
C LEU A 47 0.56 -30.02 -5.51
N ALA A 48 0.71 -29.17 -6.53
CA ALA A 48 1.96 -28.60 -6.96
C ALA A 48 2.22 -27.30 -6.19
N THR A 49 3.45 -27.14 -5.70
CA THR A 49 3.96 -25.85 -5.18
C THR A 49 3.69 -24.73 -6.19
N GLY A 50 2.96 -23.68 -5.78
CA GLY A 50 2.70 -22.49 -6.59
C GLY A 50 1.26 -22.27 -7.08
N VAL A 51 0.29 -23.12 -6.67
CA VAL A 51 -1.13 -22.94 -7.01
C VAL A 51 -1.80 -21.86 -6.14
N ARG A 52 -2.76 -21.13 -6.70
CA ARG A 52 -3.58 -20.11 -6.01
C ARG A 52 -4.19 -20.68 -4.72
N GLY A 53 -4.05 -19.96 -3.62
CA GLY A 53 -4.56 -20.37 -2.31
C GLY A 53 -3.69 -21.40 -1.57
N GLY A 54 -2.59 -21.85 -2.17
CA GLY A 54 -1.56 -22.61 -1.45
C GLY A 54 -0.75 -21.73 -0.51
N VAL A 55 -0.10 -22.35 0.48
CA VAL A 55 0.70 -21.65 1.52
C VAL A 55 1.79 -20.75 0.91
N ASP A 56 2.49 -21.23 -0.12
CA ASP A 56 3.51 -20.43 -0.83
C ASP A 56 2.90 -19.21 -1.55
N TRP A 57 1.72 -19.39 -2.14
CA TRP A 57 1.00 -18.31 -2.82
C TRP A 57 0.52 -17.25 -1.83
N MET A 58 -0.07 -17.67 -0.71
CA MET A 58 -0.50 -16.77 0.38
C MET A 58 0.67 -15.98 0.96
N ARG A 59 1.81 -16.63 1.15
CA ARG A 59 3.04 -15.97 1.62
C ARG A 59 3.55 -14.91 0.63
N LYS A 60 3.57 -15.22 -0.67
CA LYS A 60 3.95 -14.25 -1.72
C LYS A 60 2.96 -13.09 -1.81
N LEU A 61 1.67 -13.35 -1.59
CA LEU A 61 0.66 -12.30 -1.47
C LEU A 61 0.97 -11.39 -0.27
N ALA A 62 1.22 -11.98 0.90
CA ALA A 62 1.58 -11.25 2.12
C ALA A 62 2.81 -10.34 1.92
N PHE A 63 3.86 -10.82 1.27
CA PHE A 63 5.04 -10.01 0.95
C PHE A 63 4.72 -8.78 0.10
N ARG A 64 3.79 -8.92 -0.86
CA ARG A 64 3.36 -7.80 -1.72
C ARG A 64 2.60 -6.76 -0.91
N TYR A 65 1.70 -7.18 -0.03
CA TYR A 65 0.96 -6.30 0.87
C TYR A 65 1.90 -5.58 1.86
N ARG A 66 2.87 -6.29 2.45
CA ARG A 66 3.88 -5.67 3.31
C ARG A 66 4.76 -4.68 2.56
N ALA A 67 5.24 -5.02 1.36
CA ALA A 67 6.02 -4.10 0.54
C ALA A 67 5.22 -2.83 0.18
N ILE A 68 3.92 -2.97 -0.12
CA ILE A 68 3.04 -1.82 -0.34
C ILE A 68 2.90 -0.97 0.92
N LYS A 69 2.70 -1.60 2.10
CA LYS A 69 2.63 -0.91 3.39
C LYS A 69 3.93 -0.15 3.70
N GLU A 70 5.09 -0.75 3.42
CA GLU A 70 6.40 -0.13 3.60
C GLU A 70 6.60 1.07 2.66
N ILE A 71 6.28 0.94 1.36
CA ILE A 71 6.34 2.05 0.40
C ILE A 71 5.39 3.17 0.82
N TYR A 72 4.16 2.84 1.19
CA TYR A 72 3.19 3.83 1.68
C TYR A 72 3.74 4.57 2.89
N ASN A 73 4.19 3.87 3.93
CA ASN A 73 4.70 4.50 5.15
C ASN A 73 5.94 5.37 4.88
N ARG A 74 6.80 4.97 3.94
CA ARG A 74 7.98 5.75 3.54
C ARG A 74 7.61 7.06 2.83
N TYR A 75 6.59 7.03 1.96
CA TYR A 75 6.28 8.15 1.06
C TYR A 75 4.96 8.87 1.35
N ARG A 76 4.18 8.48 2.36
CA ARG A 76 2.86 9.08 2.69
C ARG A 76 2.91 10.60 2.93
N ASN A 77 4.03 11.11 3.44
CA ASN A 77 4.24 12.53 3.69
C ASN A 77 4.90 13.26 2.51
N SER A 78 5.42 12.52 1.52
CA SER A 78 6.09 13.07 0.35
C SER A 78 6.02 12.11 -0.83
N VAL A 79 4.87 12.13 -1.52
CA VAL A 79 4.66 11.33 -2.74
C VAL A 79 5.68 11.71 -3.84
N GLY A 80 6.18 12.95 -3.81
CA GLY A 80 7.23 13.41 -4.73
C GLY A 80 8.53 12.60 -4.64
N GLY A 81 8.84 11.99 -3.48
CA GLY A 81 10.00 11.12 -3.34
C GLY A 81 9.88 9.75 -4.02
N LEU A 82 8.64 9.34 -4.35
CA LEU A 82 8.37 8.09 -5.07
C LEU A 82 8.44 8.28 -6.60
N LEU A 83 8.28 9.51 -7.08
CA LEU A 83 8.22 9.84 -8.50
C LEU A 83 9.61 10.18 -9.05
N SER A 84 9.82 9.94 -10.34
CA SER A 84 11.01 10.47 -11.03
C SER A 84 10.97 12.01 -11.04
N PRO A 85 12.11 12.72 -11.12
CA PRO A 85 12.14 14.18 -11.07
C PRO A 85 11.17 14.85 -12.06
N ALA A 86 11.14 14.39 -13.32
CA ALA A 86 10.22 14.92 -14.33
C ALA A 86 8.74 14.70 -13.98
N LYS A 87 8.38 13.51 -13.46
CA LYS A 87 7.00 13.23 -13.04
C LYS A 87 6.62 13.98 -11.76
N ARG A 88 7.58 14.23 -10.88
CA ARG A 88 7.40 15.01 -9.65
C ARG A 88 7.03 16.45 -9.98
N GLU A 89 7.71 17.07 -10.94
CA GLU A 89 7.40 18.44 -11.37
C GLU A 89 5.99 18.53 -11.96
N GLN A 90 5.64 17.63 -12.88
CA GLN A 90 4.28 17.53 -13.43
C GLN A 90 3.22 17.31 -12.35
N TRP A 91 3.53 16.48 -11.34
CA TRP A 91 2.65 16.23 -10.21
C TRP A 91 2.43 17.48 -9.34
N ILE A 92 3.48 18.26 -9.08
CA ILE A 92 3.38 19.50 -8.31
C ILE A 92 2.52 20.52 -9.08
N GLN A 93 2.76 20.68 -10.38
CA GLN A 93 1.98 21.58 -11.22
C GLN A 93 0.49 21.20 -11.23
N LEU A 94 0.18 19.92 -11.45
CA LEU A 94 -1.20 19.42 -11.43
C LEU A 94 -1.87 19.63 -10.07
N ARG A 95 -1.15 19.41 -8.96
CA ARG A 95 -1.64 19.68 -7.60
C ARG A 95 -2.03 21.14 -7.43
N MET A 96 -1.20 22.08 -7.90
CA MET A 96 -1.49 23.52 -7.81
C MET A 96 -2.73 23.90 -8.63
N GLU A 97 -2.87 23.34 -9.83
CA GLU A 97 -4.05 23.55 -10.67
C GLU A 97 -5.33 23.02 -10.01
N ILE A 98 -5.29 21.83 -9.41
CA ILE A 98 -6.43 21.25 -8.69
C ILE A 98 -6.82 22.12 -7.49
N GLU A 99 -5.87 22.58 -6.67
CA GLU A 99 -6.18 23.47 -5.54
C GLU A 99 -6.85 24.76 -6.03
N SER A 100 -6.34 25.35 -7.12
CA SER A 100 -6.93 26.55 -7.73
C SER A 100 -8.36 26.30 -8.24
N LEU A 101 -8.56 25.22 -8.99
CA LEU A 101 -9.86 24.87 -9.59
C LEU A 101 -10.92 24.46 -8.55
N THR A 102 -10.49 24.06 -7.35
CA THR A 102 -11.37 23.58 -6.28
C THR A 102 -11.45 24.54 -5.09
N ASP A 103 -11.01 25.79 -5.27
CA ASP A 103 -11.01 26.83 -4.23
C ASP A 103 -10.37 26.34 -2.91
N ASN A 104 -9.24 25.63 -3.01
CA ASN A 104 -8.49 25.05 -1.90
C ASN A 104 -9.25 23.97 -1.10
N TRP A 105 -10.20 23.26 -1.71
CA TRP A 105 -10.99 22.20 -1.05
C TRP A 105 -10.12 21.18 -0.32
N LEU A 106 -9.08 20.66 -0.98
CA LEU A 106 -8.21 19.65 -0.39
C LEU A 106 -7.40 20.21 0.79
N THR A 107 -6.92 21.45 0.69
CA THR A 107 -6.29 22.15 1.82
C THR A 107 -7.24 22.28 3.02
N LEU A 108 -8.51 22.64 2.80
CA LEU A 108 -9.50 22.76 3.87
C LEU A 108 -9.82 21.41 4.52
N VAL A 109 -10.06 20.37 3.72
CA VAL A 109 -10.29 19.00 4.22
C VAL A 109 -9.08 18.51 5.01
N THR A 110 -7.86 18.77 4.54
CA THR A 110 -6.63 18.38 5.23
C THR A 110 -6.53 19.02 6.61
N LYS A 111 -6.81 20.33 6.73
CA LYS A 111 -6.86 21.02 8.03
C LYS A 111 -7.88 20.38 8.97
N CYS A 112 -9.06 20.02 8.48
CA CYS A 112 -10.08 19.34 9.30
C CYS A 112 -9.59 17.96 9.78
N LEU A 113 -8.97 17.18 8.90
CA LEU A 113 -8.42 15.86 9.25
C LEU A 113 -7.26 15.97 10.24
N GLU A 114 -6.39 16.96 10.11
CA GLU A 114 -5.30 17.23 11.05
C GLU A 114 -5.82 17.57 12.46
N LEU A 115 -6.90 18.37 12.55
CA LEU A 115 -7.56 18.70 13.80
C LEU A 115 -8.20 17.48 14.48
N ILE A 116 -8.79 16.56 13.69
CA ILE A 116 -9.32 15.30 14.23
C ILE A 116 -8.16 14.44 14.73
N ASN A 117 -7.11 14.31 13.93
CA ASN A 117 -5.95 13.48 14.26
C ASN A 117 -5.24 13.96 15.53
N SER A 118 -5.05 15.28 15.71
CA SER A 118 -4.42 15.82 16.93
C SER A 118 -5.23 15.50 18.19
N ARG A 119 -6.56 15.64 18.14
CA ARG A 119 -7.45 15.32 19.27
C ARG A 119 -7.45 13.84 19.63
N LEU A 120 -7.44 12.96 18.64
CA LEU A 120 -7.38 11.51 18.87
C LEU A 120 -6.06 11.12 19.54
N VAL A 121 -4.94 11.70 19.11
CA VAL A 121 -3.64 11.50 19.74
C VAL A 121 -3.66 11.99 21.19
N ASP A 122 -4.17 13.19 21.45
CA ASP A 122 -4.28 13.74 22.80
C ASP A 122 -5.15 12.89 23.73
N HIS A 123 -6.27 12.35 23.22
CA HIS A 123 -7.16 11.47 23.99
C HIS A 123 -6.52 10.10 24.28
N CYS A 124 -5.72 9.59 23.35
CA CYS A 124 -4.90 8.40 23.56
C CYS A 124 -3.89 8.65 24.70
N PHE A 125 -3.14 9.74 24.65
CA PHE A 125 -2.19 10.10 25.71
C PHE A 125 -2.87 10.26 27.08
N ARG A 126 -4.07 10.83 27.15
CA ARG A 126 -4.81 10.99 28.41
C ARG A 126 -5.34 9.67 28.98
N THR A 127 -5.63 8.67 28.15
CA THR A 127 -6.15 7.37 28.60
C THR A 127 -5.05 6.39 29.04
N TYR A 128 -3.82 6.56 28.56
CA TYR A 128 -2.65 5.80 29.04
C TYR A 128 -1.84 6.51 30.16
N ALA A 129 -2.30 7.67 30.64
CA ALA A 129 -1.67 8.45 31.72
C ALA A 129 -2.46 8.41 33.04
N LEU A 130 -3.43 7.50 33.16
CA LEU A 130 -4.13 7.11 34.39
C LEU A 130 -3.90 5.62 34.64
#